data_AF-A0A497GVF1-F1
#
_entry.id   AF-A0A497GVF1-F1
#
_cell.length_a   1.000
_cell.length_b   1.000
_cell.length_c   1.000
_cell.angle_alpha   90.00
_cell.angle_beta   90.00
_cell.angle_gamma   90.00
#
_symmetry.space_group_name_H-M   'P 1'
#
loop_
_entity.id
_entity.type
_entity.pdbx_description
1 polymer ?
#
loop_
_entity_poly.entity_id
_entity_poly.type
_entity_poly.pdbx_seq_one_letter_code
_entity_poly.pdbx_strand_id
1 'polypeptide(L)'
;RISRTREGLRALRVKVDVLILLSHYSVGFRCVVGEPERIWKFMGHPEMERVALETGVDIAIHGHAHRARVLEAEVQGMRILNVALPARGDVTLLKPRPRGGTLFSFG
;
A
#
# COMPACT_ATOMS: atom_id res chain seq x y z
N ARG A 1 -12.29 -10.00 9.96
CA ARG A 1 -11.09 -9.11 10.06
C ARG A 1 -11.13 -8.04 8.98
N ILE A 2 -11.21 -8.43 7.69
CA ILE A 2 -11.33 -7.48 6.57
C ILE A 2 -12.56 -6.57 6.66
N SER A 3 -13.72 -7.09 7.07
CA SER A 3 -14.94 -6.29 7.30
C SER A 3 -14.73 -5.15 8.29
N ARG A 4 -14.15 -5.44 9.47
CA ARG A 4 -13.82 -4.43 10.48
C ARG A 4 -12.81 -3.39 9.96
N THR A 5 -11.79 -3.84 9.21
CA THR A 5 -10.83 -2.92 8.57
C THR A 5 -11.53 -1.99 7.59
N ARG A 6 -12.43 -2.53 6.76
CA ARG A 6 -13.22 -1.73 5.80
C ARG A 6 -14.06 -0.66 6.49
N GLU A 7 -14.79 -1.04 7.53
CA GLU A 7 -15.62 -0.11 8.31
C GLU A 7 -14.78 1.00 8.95
N GLY A 8 -13.65 0.63 9.58
CA GLY A 8 -12.72 1.59 10.16
C GLY A 8 -12.13 2.56 9.14
N LEU A 9 -11.68 2.07 7.99
CA LEU A 9 -11.14 2.91 6.91
C LEU A 9 -12.20 3.87 6.37
N ARG A 10 -13.45 3.42 6.17
CA ARG A 10 -14.56 4.31 5.76
C ARG A 10 -14.84 5.40 6.78
N ALA A 11 -14.89 5.04 8.06
CA ALA A 11 -15.15 5.98 9.14
C ALA A 11 -14.03 7.02 9.30
N LEU A 12 -12.78 6.63 9.03
CA LEU A 12 -11.62 7.54 9.09
C LEU A 12 -11.50 8.42 7.86
N ARG A 13 -11.85 7.92 6.66
CA ARG A 13 -11.67 8.65 5.39
C ARG A 13 -12.30 10.04 5.40
N VAL A 14 -13.44 10.21 6.05
CA VAL A 14 -14.16 11.49 6.13
C VAL A 14 -13.62 12.44 7.21
N LYS A 15 -12.61 12.02 7.98
CA LYS A 15 -12.04 12.76 9.12
C LYS A 15 -10.58 13.15 8.92
N VAL A 16 -9.97 12.76 7.81
CA VAL A 16 -8.53 12.92 7.57
C VAL A 16 -8.27 13.44 6.16
N ASP A 17 -7.22 14.25 6.02
CA ASP A 17 -6.73 14.73 4.72
C ASP A 17 -6.02 13.59 3.97
N VAL A 18 -5.20 12.82 4.69
CA VAL A 18 -4.45 11.68 4.15
C VAL A 18 -4.74 10.43 4.96
N LEU A 19 -5.19 9.38 4.29
CA LEU A 19 -5.47 8.07 4.88
C LEU A 19 -4.36 7.08 4.50
N ILE A 20 -3.62 6.63 5.51
CA ILE A 20 -2.52 5.68 5.36
C ILE A 20 -2.90 4.33 5.97
N LEU A 21 -2.81 3.26 5.18
CA LEU A 21 -2.94 1.88 5.65
C LEU A 21 -1.55 1.30 5.90
N LEU A 22 -1.24 0.95 7.16
CA LEU A 22 0.02 0.31 7.53
C LEU A 22 -0.22 -1.16 7.91
N SER A 23 0.57 -2.07 7.32
CA SER A 23 0.50 -3.50 7.59
C SER A 23 1.89 -4.11 7.63
N HIS A 24 2.10 -5.20 8.36
CA HIS A 24 3.34 -5.97 8.19
C HIS A 24 3.30 -6.80 6.91
N TYR A 25 2.19 -7.53 6.69
CA TYR A 25 1.94 -8.32 5.49
C TYR A 25 1.59 -7.43 4.29
N SER A 26 1.87 -7.94 3.09
CA SER A 26 1.57 -7.26 1.85
C SER A 26 0.09 -6.94 1.72
N VAL A 27 -0.21 -5.69 1.38
CA VAL A 27 -1.58 -5.22 1.14
C VAL A 27 -2.16 -5.80 -0.15
N GLY A 28 -1.30 -6.18 -1.10
CA GLY A 28 -1.67 -6.82 -2.37
C GLY A 28 -0.53 -7.65 -2.93
N PHE A 29 -0.53 -7.94 -4.23
CA PHE A 29 0.57 -8.72 -4.86
C PHE A 29 1.46 -7.90 -5.80
N ARG A 30 1.17 -6.62 -5.98
CA ARG A 30 1.95 -5.76 -6.88
C ARG A 30 3.39 -5.57 -6.41
N CYS A 31 3.60 -5.47 -5.09
CA CYS A 31 4.91 -5.23 -4.48
C CYS A 31 5.52 -6.50 -3.83
N VAL A 32 5.09 -7.70 -4.27
CA VAL A 32 5.75 -8.97 -3.89
C VAL A 32 6.53 -9.61 -5.03
N VAL A 33 6.49 -9.02 -6.23
CA VAL A 33 7.23 -9.48 -7.41
C VAL A 33 8.70 -9.60 -7.09
N GLY A 34 9.28 -10.79 -7.20
CA GLY A 34 10.65 -11.13 -6.77
C GLY A 34 10.68 -12.20 -5.67
N GLU A 35 9.60 -12.32 -4.91
CA GLU A 35 9.35 -13.49 -4.05
C GLU A 35 8.95 -14.71 -4.87
N PRO A 36 9.24 -15.94 -4.40
CA PRO A 36 8.76 -17.15 -5.05
C PRO A 36 7.23 -17.18 -5.16
N GLU A 37 6.67 -17.38 -6.36
CA GLU A 37 5.21 -17.35 -6.58
C GLU A 37 4.42 -18.30 -5.66
N ARG A 38 4.98 -19.47 -5.36
CA ARG A 38 4.38 -20.45 -4.44
C ARG A 38 4.07 -19.90 -3.04
N ILE A 39 4.74 -18.83 -2.61
CA ILE A 39 4.52 -18.22 -1.29
C ILE A 39 3.59 -17.00 -1.31
N TRP A 40 3.17 -16.49 -2.47
CA TRP A 40 2.41 -15.24 -2.56
C TRP A 40 1.13 -15.24 -1.70
N LYS A 41 0.43 -16.37 -1.62
CA LYS A 41 -0.76 -16.55 -0.76
C LYS A 41 -0.50 -16.36 0.74
N PHE A 42 0.75 -16.46 1.17
CA PHE A 42 1.18 -16.22 2.55
C PHE A 42 1.73 -14.81 2.76
N MET A 43 2.02 -14.08 1.67
CA MET A 43 2.58 -12.73 1.76
C MET A 43 1.52 -11.68 2.07
N GLY A 44 0.27 -11.92 1.68
CA GLY A 44 -0.79 -10.92 1.73
C GLY A 44 -2.11 -11.47 1.20
N HIS A 45 -3.10 -10.58 1.04
CA HIS A 45 -4.42 -10.97 0.54
C HIS A 45 -4.96 -9.93 -0.45
N PRO A 46 -5.38 -10.32 -1.67
CA PRO A 46 -5.80 -9.37 -2.71
C PRO A 46 -7.06 -8.58 -2.32
N GLU A 47 -7.90 -9.13 -1.44
CA GLU A 47 -9.06 -8.41 -0.91
C GLU A 47 -8.64 -7.19 -0.05
N MET A 48 -7.46 -7.19 0.58
CA MET A 48 -7.00 -6.02 1.33
C MET A 48 -6.67 -4.85 0.39
N GLU A 49 -6.01 -5.11 -0.75
CA GLU A 49 -5.78 -4.12 -1.80
C GLU A 49 -7.12 -3.55 -2.30
N ARG A 50 -8.09 -4.43 -2.57
CA ARG A 50 -9.43 -4.02 -2.98
C ARG A 50 -10.12 -3.14 -1.94
N VAL A 51 -10.08 -3.52 -0.66
CA VAL A 51 -10.66 -2.73 0.43
C VAL A 51 -9.96 -1.39 0.57
N ALA A 52 -8.64 -1.34 0.48
CA ALA A 52 -7.88 -0.09 0.55
C ALA A 52 -8.31 0.89 -0.58
N LEU A 53 -8.43 0.38 -1.81
CA LEU A 53 -8.91 1.16 -2.96
C LEU A 53 -10.34 1.67 -2.77
N GLU A 54 -11.27 0.76 -2.43
CA GLU A 54 -12.70 1.08 -2.26
C GLU A 54 -12.95 2.08 -1.10
N THR A 55 -12.10 2.08 -0.08
CA THR A 55 -12.23 2.97 1.08
C THR A 55 -11.44 4.28 0.95
N GLY A 56 -10.67 4.41 -0.12
CA GLY A 56 -9.93 5.62 -0.42
C GLY A 56 -8.70 5.86 0.43
N VAL A 57 -7.97 4.79 0.71
CA VAL A 57 -6.59 4.87 1.17
C VAL A 57 -5.75 5.59 0.12
N ASP A 58 -4.95 6.56 0.57
CA ASP A 58 -4.01 7.29 -0.29
C ASP A 58 -2.70 6.53 -0.41
N ILE A 59 -2.24 5.96 0.72
CA ILE A 59 -0.96 5.27 0.80
C ILE A 59 -1.13 3.97 1.60
N ALA A 60 -0.78 2.84 0.99
CA ALA A 60 -0.69 1.54 1.62
C ALA A 60 0.79 1.17 1.81
N ILE A 61 1.22 0.98 3.05
CA ILE A 61 2.60 0.65 3.41
C ILE A 61 2.61 -0.77 3.96
N HIS A 62 3.51 -1.60 3.46
CA HIS A 62 3.76 -2.92 4.00
C HIS A 62 5.23 -3.29 4.06
N GLY A 63 5.56 -4.34 4.81
CA GLY A 63 6.88 -4.97 4.78
C GLY A 63 6.82 -6.38 4.22
N HIS A 64 7.59 -7.28 4.85
CA HIS A 64 7.57 -8.73 4.66
C HIS A 64 8.06 -9.28 3.32
N ALA A 65 7.88 -8.57 2.20
CA ALA A 65 8.38 -8.97 0.89
C ALA A 65 9.87 -8.61 0.75
N HIS A 66 10.73 -9.41 1.39
CA HIS A 66 12.17 -9.20 1.52
C HIS A 66 12.94 -9.32 0.21
N ARG A 67 12.42 -10.07 -0.76
CA ARG A 67 13.04 -10.29 -2.08
C ARG A 67 12.33 -9.53 -3.19
N ALA A 68 11.38 -8.65 -2.84
CA ALA A 68 10.65 -7.88 -3.82
C ALA A 68 11.59 -6.97 -4.62
N ARG A 69 11.37 -6.93 -5.93
CA ARG A 69 12.02 -6.04 -6.89
C ARG A 69 11.14 -4.85 -7.24
N VAL A 70 9.82 -5.02 -7.13
CA VAL A 70 8.85 -3.94 -7.22
C VAL A 70 8.60 -3.42 -5.80
N LEU A 71 9.19 -2.27 -5.49
CA LEU A 71 9.11 -1.68 -4.15
C LEU A 71 7.95 -0.69 -3.99
N GLU A 72 7.46 -0.15 -5.11
CA GLU A 72 6.33 0.77 -5.15
C GLU A 72 5.44 0.46 -6.36
N ALA A 73 4.14 0.62 -6.19
CA ALA A 73 3.15 0.53 -7.24
C ALA A 73 2.08 1.60 -7.02
N GLU A 74 1.45 2.07 -8.09
CA GLU A 74 0.30 2.96 -8.02
C GLU A 74 -0.92 2.32 -8.67
N VAL A 75 -2.07 2.44 -8.00
CA VAL A 75 -3.34 1.89 -8.47
C VAL A 75 -4.44 2.90 -8.17
N GLN A 76 -5.05 3.47 -9.21
CA GLN A 76 -6.15 4.44 -9.06
C GLN A 76 -5.83 5.57 -8.05
N GLY A 77 -4.59 6.09 -8.11
CA GLY A 77 -4.10 7.14 -7.22
C GLY A 77 -3.72 6.69 -5.80
N MET A 78 -3.92 5.43 -5.43
CA MET A 78 -3.38 4.84 -4.20
C MET A 78 -1.95 4.35 -4.46
N ARG A 79 -1.00 4.82 -3.64
CA ARG A 79 0.38 4.32 -3.66
C ARG A 79 0.53 3.12 -2.73
N ILE A 80 1.13 2.04 -3.21
CA ILE A 80 1.46 0.85 -2.43
C ILE A 80 2.99 0.82 -2.30
N LEU A 81 3.51 0.75 -1.08
CA LEU A 81 4.94 0.73 -0.80
C LEU A 81 5.30 -0.50 0.01
N ASN A 82 6.25 -1.28 -0.50
CA ASN A 82 6.98 -2.25 0.30
C ASN A 82 8.19 -1.57 0.95
N VAL A 83 8.23 -1.45 2.27
CA VAL A 83 9.32 -0.87 3.08
C VAL A 83 10.17 -1.93 3.77
N ALA A 84 10.11 -3.19 3.32
CA ALA A 84 10.98 -4.25 3.84
C ALA A 84 12.46 -3.87 3.68
N LEU A 85 13.17 -3.72 4.81
CA LEU A 85 14.59 -3.35 4.83
C LEU A 85 15.46 -4.26 3.95
N PRO A 86 15.28 -5.61 3.92
CA PRO A 86 16.07 -6.46 3.03
C PRO A 86 15.88 -6.17 1.54
N ALA A 87 14.69 -5.71 1.15
CA ALA A 87 14.38 -5.37 -0.24
C ALA A 87 14.84 -3.94 -0.61
N ARG A 88 14.77 -3.01 0.36
CA ARG A 88 15.12 -1.59 0.17
C ARG A 88 16.60 -1.30 0.33
N GLY A 89 17.28 -2.00 1.24
CA GLY A 89 18.66 -1.71 1.64
C GLY A 89 18.85 -0.45 2.49
N ASP A 90 17.81 0.36 2.69
CA ASP A 90 17.85 1.62 3.46
C ASP A 90 16.45 2.01 3.98
N VAL A 91 16.39 3.09 4.78
CA VAL A 91 15.18 3.72 5.31
C VAL A 91 14.37 4.38 4.19
N THR A 92 13.05 4.16 4.19
CA THR A 92 12.14 4.84 3.26
C THR A 92 11.72 6.19 3.81
N LEU A 93 12.04 7.27 3.09
CA LEU A 93 11.49 8.60 3.34
C LEU A 93 10.26 8.84 2.46
N LEU A 94 9.13 9.09 3.11
CA LEU A 94 7.83 9.32 2.47
C LEU A 94 7.34 10.71 2.82
N LYS A 95 6.94 11.49 1.81
CA LYS A 95 6.11 12.69 1.99
C LYS A 95 4.65 12.33 1.65
N PRO A 96 3.75 12.22 2.65
CA PRO A 96 2.36 11.88 2.40
C PRO A 96 1.65 12.94 1.55
N ARG A 97 0.81 12.50 0.61
CA ARG A 97 -0.05 13.36 -0.19
C ARG A 97 -1.40 12.68 -0.41
N PRO A 98 -2.52 13.43 -0.45
CA PRO A 98 -3.82 12.88 -0.84
C PRO A 98 -3.80 12.34 -2.27
N ARG A 99 -4.60 11.31 -2.54
CA ARG A 99 -4.84 10.79 -3.89
C ARG A 99 -5.56 11.85 -4.73
N GLY A 100 -5.16 12.02 -5.99
CA GLY A 100 -5.81 12.96 -6.93
C GLY A 100 -5.22 14.37 -6.97
N GLY A 101 -4.04 14.60 -6.38
CA GLY A 101 -3.27 15.81 -6.69
C GLY A 101 -2.84 15.78 -8.16
N THR A 102 -3.44 16.62 -9.00
CA THR A 102 -2.92 16.92 -10.34
C THR A 102 -1.47 17.38 -10.20
N LEU A 103 -0.55 16.71 -10.90
CA LEU A 103 0.71 17.33 -11.30
C LEU A 103 0.35 18.48 -12.26
N PHE A 104 0.00 19.66 -11.72
CA PHE A 104 0.17 20.88 -12.48
C PHE A 104 1.66 21.11 -12.62
N SER A 105 2.24 20.55 -13.67
CA SER A 105 3.56 20.94 -14.15
C SER A 105 3.39 22.32 -14.77
N PHE A 106 3.71 23.37 -14.02
CA PHE A 106 4.10 24.64 -14.64
C PHE A 106 5.56 24.50 -15.04
N GLY A 107 5.79 24.43 -16.35
CA GLY A 107 7.10 24.36 -16.98
C GLY A 107 6.92 24.36 -18.49
#